data_AF-A0AAU1PKN7-F1
#
_entry.id   AF-A0AAU1PKN7-F1
#
_cell.length_a   1.000
_cell.length_b   1.000
_cell.length_c   1.000
_cell.angle_alpha   90.00
_cell.angle_beta   90.00
_cell.angle_gamma   90.00
#
_symmetry.space_group_name_H-M   'P 1'
#
loop_
_entity.id
_entity.type
_entity.pdbx_description
1 polymer ?
#
loop_
_entity_poly.entity_id
_entity_poly.type
_entity_poly.pdbx_seq_one_letter_code
_entity_poly.pdbx_strand_id
1 'polypeptide(L)'
;MSIISTAASLCTSDQTRTWKITTANGIAACGYLPDWAEADPSESGVDPERLHVTLADIAHRMAFRGMTLTVFTRDGGAEHPHEVDLLHGEIECHPYSDPDHPNDPRIPVANVQISPDCWMAGLEPGALAELAAKLRTHADCLEHTLLPALVAAREDQGLCKFPGSSNPSEVGAGWGG
;
A
#
# COMPACT_ATOMS: atom_id res chain seq x y z
N MET A 1 8.23 -46.28 16.63
CA MET A 1 7.14 -45.34 16.34
C MET A 1 7.30 -44.17 17.29
N SER A 2 7.85 -43.06 16.82
CA SER A 2 7.98 -41.81 17.58
C SER A 2 7.41 -40.68 16.74
N ILE A 3 6.47 -39.95 17.33
CA ILE A 3 5.78 -38.81 16.73
C ILE A 3 6.67 -37.59 16.99
N ILE A 4 7.25 -37.01 15.95
CA ILE A 4 7.91 -35.70 16.06
C ILE A 4 6.83 -34.66 15.78
N SER A 5 6.29 -34.12 16.87
CA SER A 5 5.56 -32.85 16.87
C SER A 5 6.59 -31.74 16.81
N THR A 6 6.66 -31.03 15.69
CA THR A 6 7.40 -29.76 15.59
C THR A 6 6.39 -28.67 15.31
N ALA A 7 5.91 -28.04 16.38
CA ALA A 7 5.41 -26.69 16.32
C ALA A 7 6.62 -25.79 16.05
N ALA A 8 6.73 -25.27 14.82
CA ALA A 8 7.68 -24.21 14.54
C ALA A 8 7.14 -22.91 15.12
N SER A 9 7.93 -22.34 16.04
CA SER A 9 7.68 -21.08 16.72
C SER A 9 7.24 -19.96 15.78
N LEU A 10 6.19 -19.27 16.21
CA LEU A 10 5.90 -17.88 15.87
C LEU A 10 7.10 -17.03 16.30
N CYS A 11 7.95 -16.61 15.35
CA CYS A 11 8.88 -15.52 15.59
C CYS A 11 8.13 -14.21 15.38
N THR A 12 7.72 -13.62 16.49
CA THR A 12 7.24 -12.25 16.66
C THR A 12 8.24 -11.25 16.07
N SER A 13 7.83 -10.51 15.04
CA SER A 13 8.52 -9.32 14.58
C SER A 13 8.23 -8.18 15.57
N ASP A 14 9.11 -7.97 16.54
CA ASP A 14 9.01 -6.93 17.57
C ASP A 14 10.03 -5.80 17.34
N GLN A 15 10.28 -5.45 16.07
CA GLN A 15 11.02 -4.23 15.72
C GLN A 15 10.11 -3.27 14.97
N THR A 16 9.45 -2.41 15.74
CA THR A 16 8.74 -1.24 15.22
C THR A 16 9.72 -0.34 14.46
N ARG A 17 9.69 -0.35 13.13
CA ARG A 17 10.46 0.62 12.31
C ARG A 17 9.89 2.02 12.52
N THR A 18 10.74 3.04 12.42
CA THR A 18 10.34 4.45 12.55
C THR A 18 11.05 5.28 11.50
N TRP A 19 10.43 6.40 11.12
CA TRP A 19 11.05 7.41 10.27
C TRP A 19 11.28 8.70 11.06
N LYS A 20 12.20 9.54 10.58
CA LYS A 20 12.53 10.83 11.19
C LYS A 20 12.84 11.89 10.13
N ILE A 21 12.08 12.98 10.16
CA ILE A 21 12.36 14.20 9.38
C ILE A 21 12.94 15.26 10.32
N THR A 22 14.10 15.82 9.97
CA THR A 22 14.76 16.89 10.73
C THR A 22 14.86 18.14 9.87
N THR A 23 14.33 19.25 10.36
CA THR A 23 14.39 20.54 9.69
C THR A 23 15.76 21.22 9.85
N ALA A 24 16.06 22.21 9.02
CA ALA A 24 17.32 22.94 9.03
C ALA A 24 17.59 23.72 10.34
N ASN A 25 16.55 24.06 11.10
CA ASN A 25 16.68 24.72 12.41
C ASN A 25 16.70 23.73 13.59
N GLY A 26 16.70 22.42 13.33
CA GLY A 26 16.83 21.36 14.33
C GLY A 26 15.50 20.82 14.89
N ILE A 27 14.33 21.30 14.43
CA ILE A 27 13.04 20.67 14.77
C ILE A 27 12.98 19.29 14.11
N ALA A 28 12.55 18.27 14.85
CA ALA A 28 12.38 16.91 14.35
C ALA A 28 10.93 16.44 14.47
N ALA A 29 10.43 15.79 13.42
CA ALA A 29 9.21 15.02 13.40
C ALA A 29 9.57 13.53 13.22
N CYS A 30 8.89 12.64 13.93
CA CYS A 30 9.08 11.21 13.81
C CYS A 30 7.73 10.51 13.77
N GLY A 31 7.69 9.33 13.15
CA GLY A 31 6.50 8.49 13.13
C GLY A 31 6.83 7.03 12.93
N TYR A 32 5.79 6.22 12.96
CA TYR A 32 5.89 4.80 12.65
C TYR A 32 6.17 4.60 11.17
N LEU A 33 7.05 3.65 10.86
CA LEU A 33 7.26 3.17 9.51
C LEU A 33 6.79 1.72 9.46
N PRO A 34 5.74 1.40 8.69
CA PRO A 34 5.29 0.03 8.59
C PRO A 34 6.36 -0.92 8.03
N ASP A 35 6.40 -2.16 8.50
CA ASP A 35 7.32 -3.17 7.97
C ASP A 35 7.10 -3.44 6.49
N TRP A 36 5.84 -3.33 6.04
CA TRP A 36 5.45 -3.47 4.64
C TRP A 36 5.79 -2.25 3.79
N ALA A 37 6.13 -1.10 4.38
CA ALA A 37 6.49 0.09 3.61
C ALA A 37 7.86 -0.09 2.95
N GLU A 38 7.89 0.05 1.62
CA GLU A 38 9.09 -0.09 0.81
C GLU A 38 10.08 1.07 0.99
N ALA A 39 9.56 2.28 1.19
CA ALA A 39 10.35 3.51 1.30
C ALA A 39 10.34 4.08 2.72
N ASP A 40 11.51 4.52 3.18
CA ASP A 40 11.68 5.29 4.41
C ASP A 40 11.64 6.80 4.06
N PRO A 41 10.66 7.58 4.58
CA PRO A 41 10.55 9.00 4.31
C PRO A 41 11.51 9.88 5.15
N SER A 42 12.45 9.29 5.88
CA SER A 42 13.40 10.03 6.71
C SER A 42 14.24 11.02 5.88
N GLU A 43 14.25 12.28 6.29
CA GLU A 43 14.98 13.35 5.61
C GLU A 43 15.61 14.33 6.62
N SER A 44 16.68 15.01 6.24
CA SER A 44 17.34 16.02 7.08
C SER A 44 17.60 17.30 6.29
N GLY A 45 17.55 18.44 6.98
CA GLY A 45 17.74 19.75 6.37
C GLY A 45 16.48 20.29 5.67
N VAL A 46 15.30 19.75 5.98
CA VAL A 46 14.03 20.23 5.46
C VAL A 46 13.80 21.67 5.91
N ASP A 47 13.34 22.52 4.99
CA ASP A 47 12.96 23.89 5.35
C ASP A 47 11.81 23.83 6.39
N PRO A 48 11.93 24.48 7.56
CA PRO A 48 10.85 24.50 8.56
C PRO A 48 9.49 24.92 7.99
N GLU A 49 9.46 25.83 7.00
CA GLU A 49 8.20 26.25 6.38
C GLU A 49 7.58 25.15 5.51
N ARG A 50 8.39 24.21 5.01
CA ARG A 50 7.95 23.08 4.18
C ARG A 50 7.62 21.82 4.96
N LEU A 51 7.89 21.78 6.27
CA LEU A 51 7.69 20.57 7.09
C LEU A 51 6.27 20.02 6.96
N HIS A 52 5.24 20.87 6.90
CA HIS A 52 3.86 20.43 6.74
C HIS A 52 3.60 19.73 5.40
N VAL A 53 4.15 20.26 4.30
CA VAL A 53 4.07 19.64 2.97
C VAL A 53 4.83 18.31 2.96
N THR A 54 6.04 18.29 3.51
CA THR A 54 6.85 17.06 3.58
C THR A 54 6.15 15.97 4.39
N LEU A 55 5.44 16.32 5.47
CA LEU A 55 4.63 15.36 6.22
C LEU A 55 3.43 14.87 5.40
N ALA A 56 2.73 15.76 4.71
CA ALA A 56 1.59 15.41 3.86
C ALA A 56 1.98 14.49 2.69
N ASP A 57 3.20 14.62 2.17
CA ASP A 57 3.75 13.79 1.10
C ASP A 57 4.21 12.38 1.55
N ILE A 58 4.14 12.08 2.86
CA ILE A 58 4.49 10.73 3.35
C ILE A 58 3.46 9.73 2.84
N ALA A 59 3.91 8.88 1.92
CA ALA A 59 3.19 7.74 1.40
C ALA A 59 3.90 6.43 1.80
N HIS A 60 3.18 5.53 2.47
CA HIS A 60 3.61 4.16 2.66
C HIS A 60 3.05 3.30 1.53
N ARG A 61 3.93 2.64 0.78
CA ARG A 61 3.57 1.83 -0.38
C ARG A 61 4.22 0.45 -0.32
N MET A 62 3.50 -0.53 -0.86
CA MET A 62 3.97 -1.87 -1.17
C MET A 62 3.40 -2.31 -2.51
N ALA A 63 4.28 -2.58 -3.47
CA ALA A 63 3.90 -2.94 -4.83
C ALA A 63 3.77 -4.47 -4.99
N PHE A 64 2.78 -4.86 -5.78
CA PHE A 64 2.55 -6.23 -6.23
C PHE A 64 2.60 -6.24 -7.75
N ARG A 65 3.56 -7.00 -8.28
CA ARG A 65 3.70 -7.14 -9.73
C ARG A 65 2.39 -7.62 -10.35
N GLY A 66 1.92 -6.84 -11.33
CA GLY A 66 0.84 -7.23 -12.22
C GLY A 66 1.29 -8.22 -13.28
N MET A 67 0.49 -8.32 -14.33
CA MET A 67 0.79 -9.15 -15.50
C MET A 67 1.12 -8.28 -16.69
N THR A 68 2.23 -8.59 -17.34
CA THR A 68 2.58 -7.97 -18.61
C THR A 68 1.83 -8.65 -19.76
N LEU A 69 1.11 -7.85 -20.55
CA LEU A 69 0.38 -8.29 -21.72
C LEU A 69 0.72 -7.44 -22.93
N THR A 70 0.87 -8.08 -24.09
CA THR A 70 1.02 -7.39 -25.36
C THR A 70 -0.34 -6.89 -25.82
N VAL A 71 -0.47 -5.59 -26.01
CA VAL A 71 -1.72 -4.92 -26.39
C VAL A 71 -1.50 -3.92 -27.52
N PHE A 72 -2.60 -3.53 -28.15
CA PHE A 72 -2.64 -2.42 -29.10
C PHE A 72 -3.38 -1.25 -28.47
N THR A 73 -2.85 -0.04 -28.60
CA THR A 73 -3.58 1.18 -28.23
C THR A 73 -4.34 1.70 -29.43
N ARG A 74 -5.48 2.35 -29.15
CA ARG A 74 -6.32 2.98 -30.18
C ARG A 74 -5.54 3.97 -31.06
N ASP A 75 -4.57 4.68 -30.47
CA ASP A 75 -3.82 5.75 -31.13
C ASP A 75 -2.49 5.27 -31.75
N GLY A 76 -1.98 4.08 -31.38
CA GLY A 76 -0.71 3.53 -31.87
C GLY A 76 -0.81 2.79 -33.22
N GLY A 77 -2.04 2.52 -33.67
CA GLY A 77 -2.31 1.72 -34.86
C GLY A 77 -2.02 0.22 -34.66
N ALA A 78 -2.59 -0.63 -35.52
CA ALA A 78 -2.48 -2.09 -35.44
C ALA A 78 -1.07 -2.65 -35.72
N GLU A 79 -0.09 -1.80 -36.03
CA GLU A 79 1.27 -2.20 -36.45
C GLU A 79 2.30 -2.14 -35.30
N HIS A 80 1.94 -1.56 -34.15
CA HIS A 80 2.87 -1.35 -33.04
C HIS A 80 2.34 -1.94 -31.72
N PRO A 81 2.37 -3.28 -31.57
CA PRO A 81 2.09 -3.90 -30.29
C PRO A 81 3.13 -3.45 -29.26
N HIS A 82 2.69 -3.19 -28.03
CA HIS A 82 3.59 -2.89 -26.91
C HIS A 82 3.16 -3.64 -25.65
N GLU A 83 4.12 -3.82 -24.75
CA GLU A 83 3.89 -4.45 -23.46
C GLU A 83 3.30 -3.44 -22.48
N VAL A 84 2.18 -3.80 -21.88
CA VAL A 84 1.54 -3.04 -20.81
C VAL A 84 1.45 -3.93 -19.58
N ASP A 85 1.88 -3.38 -18.45
CA ASP A 85 1.59 -3.97 -17.15
C ASP A 85 0.12 -3.71 -16.81
N LEU A 86 -0.66 -4.78 -16.82
CA LEU A 86 -2.05 -4.78 -16.44
C LEU A 86 -2.19 -5.37 -15.05
N LEU A 87 -3.15 -4.83 -14.29
CA LEU A 87 -3.51 -5.34 -12.99
C LEU A 87 -2.32 -5.32 -12.02
N HIS A 88 -1.46 -4.31 -12.15
CA HIS A 88 -0.49 -3.98 -11.11
C HIS A 88 -1.27 -3.59 -9.85
N GLY A 89 -0.96 -4.24 -8.73
CA GLY A 89 -1.58 -3.95 -7.45
C GLY A 89 -0.61 -3.19 -6.57
N GLU A 90 -1.09 -2.28 -5.76
CA GLU A 90 -0.29 -1.70 -4.68
C GLU A 90 -1.16 -1.55 -3.44
N ILE A 91 -0.54 -1.68 -2.26
CA ILE A 91 -1.12 -1.19 -1.02
C ILE A 91 -0.53 0.18 -0.76
N GLU A 92 -1.41 1.16 -0.54
CA GLU A 92 -1.03 2.55 -0.32
C GLU A 92 -1.73 3.13 0.91
N CYS A 93 -1.01 3.96 1.67
CA CYS A 93 -1.52 4.72 2.80
C CYS A 93 -0.79 6.07 2.90
N HIS A 94 -1.55 7.16 3.02
CA HIS A 94 -1.07 8.52 3.24
C HIS A 94 -1.52 8.99 4.63
N PRO A 95 -0.79 8.66 5.71
CA PRO A 95 -1.25 8.88 7.08
C PRO A 95 -1.47 10.35 7.44
N TYR A 96 -0.86 11.29 6.70
CA TYR A 96 -0.91 12.72 6.96
C TYR A 96 -1.50 13.53 5.80
N SER A 97 -2.20 12.87 4.85
CA SER A 97 -2.77 13.56 3.70
C SER A 97 -3.60 14.77 4.10
N ASP A 98 -3.51 15.85 3.32
CA ASP A 98 -4.30 17.06 3.55
C ASP A 98 -5.80 16.74 3.48
N PRO A 99 -6.64 17.28 4.39
CA PRO A 99 -8.10 17.22 4.24
C PRO A 99 -8.63 17.63 2.85
N ASP A 100 -7.92 18.53 2.16
CA ASP A 100 -8.27 19.01 0.82
C ASP A 100 -7.92 18.01 -0.31
N HIS A 101 -7.24 16.90 0.02
CA HIS A 101 -6.99 15.76 -0.85
C HIS A 101 -7.79 14.52 -0.40
N PRO A 102 -9.14 14.52 -0.54
CA PRO A 102 -9.99 13.45 -0.02
C PRO A 102 -9.78 12.09 -0.71
N ASN A 103 -9.04 12.07 -1.82
CA ASN A 103 -8.73 10.84 -2.55
C ASN A 103 -7.50 10.12 -1.99
N ASP A 104 -6.72 10.75 -1.10
CA ASP A 104 -5.52 10.16 -0.53
C ASP A 104 -5.89 9.33 0.70
N PRO A 105 -5.80 7.99 0.62
CA PRO A 105 -6.31 7.11 1.64
C PRO A 105 -5.47 7.20 2.92
N ARG A 106 -6.07 7.68 4.01
CA ARG A 106 -5.43 7.70 5.36
C ARG A 106 -5.38 6.35 6.05
N ILE A 107 -5.90 5.32 5.41
CA ILE A 107 -5.84 3.92 5.85
C ILE A 107 -5.31 3.08 4.68
N PRO A 108 -4.59 1.96 4.91
CA PRO A 108 -4.19 1.08 3.83
C PRO A 108 -5.39 0.67 2.97
N VAL A 109 -5.25 0.94 1.68
CA VAL A 109 -6.15 0.47 0.63
C VAL A 109 -5.33 -0.23 -0.43
N ALA A 110 -5.98 -1.10 -1.18
CA ALA A 110 -5.39 -1.66 -2.38
C ALA A 110 -5.85 -0.88 -3.61
N ASN A 111 -4.90 -0.40 -4.40
CA ASN A 111 -5.15 0.13 -5.74
C ASN A 111 -4.79 -0.97 -6.75
N VAL A 112 -5.60 -1.11 -7.80
CA VAL A 112 -5.32 -2.03 -8.92
C VAL A 112 -5.42 -1.25 -10.21
N GLN A 113 -4.32 -1.21 -10.98
CA GLN A 113 -4.27 -0.51 -12.24
C GLN A 113 -5.00 -1.31 -13.33
N ILE A 114 -6.00 -0.70 -13.93
CA ILE A 114 -6.69 -1.20 -15.13
C ILE A 114 -6.35 -0.23 -16.27
N SER A 115 -5.91 -0.74 -17.43
CA SER A 115 -5.65 0.11 -18.60
C SER A 115 -6.94 0.30 -19.41
N PRO A 116 -7.49 1.53 -19.50
CA PRO A 116 -8.79 1.76 -20.13
C PRO A 116 -8.77 1.77 -21.67
N ASP A 117 -7.60 1.89 -22.31
CA ASP A 117 -7.49 2.16 -23.76
C ASP A 117 -6.79 1.07 -24.59
N CYS A 118 -6.62 -0.11 -24.01
CA CYS A 118 -5.88 -1.22 -24.62
C CYS A 118 -6.82 -2.34 -25.12
N TRP A 119 -6.59 -2.80 -26.35
CA TRP A 119 -7.33 -3.91 -26.94
C TRP A 119 -6.37 -5.03 -27.32
N MET A 120 -6.77 -6.28 -27.07
CA MET A 120 -6.12 -7.47 -27.63
C MET A 120 -6.93 -7.90 -28.87
N ALA A 121 -6.29 -7.89 -30.04
CA ALA A 121 -6.92 -8.26 -31.31
C ALA A 121 -6.34 -9.59 -31.82
N GLY A 122 -7.13 -10.32 -32.61
CA GLY A 122 -6.66 -11.56 -33.27
C GLY A 122 -6.37 -12.71 -32.31
N LEU A 123 -7.10 -12.83 -31.20
CA LEU A 123 -6.92 -13.93 -30.25
C LEU A 123 -7.45 -15.26 -30.84
N GLU A 124 -6.53 -16.12 -31.25
CA GLU A 124 -6.81 -17.52 -31.55
C GLU A 124 -7.19 -18.31 -30.27
N PRO A 125 -7.87 -19.47 -30.36
CA PRO A 125 -8.33 -20.22 -29.19
C PRO A 125 -7.24 -20.51 -28.14
N GLY A 126 -6.00 -20.79 -28.57
CA GLY A 126 -4.87 -21.00 -27.67
C GLY A 126 -4.49 -19.72 -26.91
N ALA A 127 -4.39 -18.59 -27.60
CA ALA A 127 -4.10 -17.29 -26.99
C ALA A 127 -5.22 -16.84 -26.02
N LEU A 128 -6.48 -17.15 -26.33
CA LEU A 128 -7.60 -16.91 -25.42
C LEU A 128 -7.53 -17.79 -24.17
N ALA A 129 -7.13 -19.06 -24.31
CA ALA A 129 -6.92 -19.96 -23.17
C ALA A 129 -5.77 -19.49 -22.27
N GLU A 130 -4.67 -19.02 -22.85
CA GLU A 130 -3.54 -18.43 -22.12
C GLU A 130 -3.94 -17.16 -21.38
N LEU A 131 -4.69 -16.25 -22.02
CA LEU A 131 -5.22 -15.05 -21.37
C LEU A 131 -6.11 -15.43 -20.18
N ALA A 132 -7.01 -16.40 -20.36
CA ALA A 132 -7.86 -16.88 -19.27
C ALA A 132 -7.05 -17.52 -18.13
N ALA A 133 -5.98 -18.25 -18.43
CA ALA A 133 -5.07 -18.80 -17.41
C ALA A 133 -4.36 -17.68 -16.63
N LYS A 134 -3.84 -16.67 -17.33
CA LYS A 134 -3.22 -15.49 -16.73
C LYS A 134 -4.19 -14.74 -15.80
N LEU A 135 -5.42 -14.47 -16.25
CA LEU A 135 -6.45 -13.84 -15.43
C LEU A 135 -6.77 -14.64 -14.17
N ARG A 136 -6.80 -15.98 -14.23
CA ARG A 136 -6.98 -16.83 -13.04
C ARG A 136 -5.79 -16.72 -12.09
N THR A 137 -4.56 -16.83 -12.59
CA THR A 137 -3.36 -16.64 -11.77
C THR A 137 -3.35 -15.27 -11.08
N HIS A 138 -3.84 -14.24 -11.75
CA HIS A 138 -3.98 -12.92 -11.11
C HIS A 138 -5.08 -12.88 -10.06
N ALA A 139 -6.24 -13.48 -10.33
CA ALA A 139 -7.29 -13.63 -9.32
C ALA A 139 -6.76 -14.36 -8.07
N ASP A 140 -6.00 -15.45 -8.26
CA ASP A 140 -5.35 -16.19 -7.18
C ASP A 140 -4.36 -15.29 -6.41
N CYS A 141 -3.61 -14.42 -7.10
CA CYS A 141 -2.71 -13.46 -6.46
C CYS A 141 -3.48 -12.42 -5.62
N LEU A 142 -4.58 -11.88 -6.15
CA LEU A 142 -5.43 -10.95 -5.40
C LEU A 142 -5.98 -11.60 -4.13
N GLU A 143 -6.49 -12.83 -4.25
CA GLU A 143 -7.13 -13.54 -3.14
C GLU A 143 -6.12 -14.04 -2.10
N HIS A 144 -5.00 -14.61 -2.54
CA HIS A 144 -4.08 -15.33 -1.65
C HIS A 144 -2.84 -14.53 -1.26
N THR A 145 -2.56 -13.40 -1.91
CA THR A 145 -1.39 -12.57 -1.61
C THR A 145 -1.80 -11.15 -1.20
N LEU A 146 -2.48 -10.42 -2.08
CA LEU A 146 -2.76 -9.00 -1.85
C LEU A 146 -3.82 -8.79 -0.76
N LEU A 147 -4.92 -9.56 -0.76
CA LEU A 147 -5.95 -9.44 0.26
C LEU A 147 -5.41 -9.75 1.68
N PRO A 148 -4.70 -10.86 1.93
CA PRO A 148 -4.07 -11.11 3.23
C PRO A 148 -3.08 -10.01 3.64
N ALA A 149 -2.28 -9.50 2.70
CA ALA A 149 -1.34 -8.42 2.96
C ALA A 149 -2.05 -7.11 3.34
N LEU A 150 -3.18 -6.79 2.69
CA LEU A 150 -4.01 -5.63 3.02
C LEU A 150 -4.62 -5.75 4.41
N VAL A 151 -5.12 -6.94 4.77
CA VAL A 151 -5.65 -7.20 6.11
C VAL A 151 -4.55 -6.99 7.15
N ALA A 152 -3.36 -7.58 6.95
CA ALA A 152 -2.22 -7.40 7.84
C ALA A 152 -1.79 -5.93 7.95
N ALA A 153 -1.74 -5.20 6.84
CA ALA A 153 -1.39 -3.78 6.83
C ALA A 153 -2.39 -2.93 7.63
N ARG A 154 -3.68 -3.28 7.60
CA ARG A 154 -4.72 -2.59 8.39
C ARG A 154 -4.64 -2.92 9.88
N GLU A 155 -4.33 -4.17 10.22
CA GLU A 155 -4.09 -4.58 11.61
C GLU A 155 -2.87 -3.84 12.18
N ASP A 156 -1.80 -3.74 11.40
CA ASP A 156 -0.59 -3.00 11.72
C ASP A 156 -0.84 -1.49 11.90
N GLN A 157 -1.66 -0.89 11.03
CA GLN A 157 -2.08 0.50 11.21
C GLN A 157 -2.89 0.71 12.50
N GLY A 158 -3.68 -0.28 12.93
CA GLY A 158 -4.40 -0.23 14.21
C GLY A 158 -3.47 -0.09 15.44
N LEU A 159 -2.19 -0.44 15.30
CA LEU A 159 -1.15 -0.26 16.32
C LEU A 159 -0.54 1.15 16.31
N CYS A 160 -0.67 1.88 15.20
CA CYS A 160 -0.36 3.30 15.10
C CYS A 160 -1.44 4.15 15.75
N LYS A 161 -1.50 4.14 17.08
CA LYS A 161 -2.28 5.17 17.80
C LYS A 161 -1.65 6.52 17.55
N PHE A 162 -2.25 7.30 16.66
CA PHE A 162 -1.93 8.71 16.49
C PHE A 162 -2.03 9.41 17.86
N PRO A 163 -0.97 10.11 18.32
CA PRO A 163 -1.07 10.96 19.50
C PRO A 163 -2.04 12.10 19.17
N GLY A 164 -3.32 11.91 19.50
CA GLY A 164 -4.39 12.88 19.22
C GLY A 164 -5.78 12.27 19.01
N SER A 165 -5.92 10.97 18.75
CA SER A 165 -7.25 10.32 18.65
C SER A 165 -7.78 9.79 19.99
N SER A 166 -7.75 10.63 21.04
CA SER A 166 -8.59 10.37 22.20
C SER A 166 -10.03 10.65 21.79
N ASN A 167 -10.88 9.63 21.79
CA ASN A 167 -12.33 9.82 21.74
C ASN A 167 -12.74 10.85 22.82
N PRO A 168 -13.47 11.93 22.49
CA PRO A 168 -13.94 12.88 23.50
C PRO A 168 -15.06 12.31 24.41
N SER A 169 -15.45 11.04 24.26
CA SER A 169 -16.60 10.47 24.97
C SER A 169 -16.29 9.86 26.35
N GLU A 170 -15.04 9.85 26.80
CA GLU A 170 -14.69 9.39 28.16
C GLU A 170 -14.06 10.51 29.00
N VAL A 171 -14.83 11.59 29.23
CA VAL A 171 -14.55 12.53 30.33
C VAL A 171 -15.76 12.58 31.27
N GLY A 172 -15.66 11.74 32.30
CA GLY A 172 -16.35 11.79 33.60
C GLY A 172 -17.65 12.59 33.76
N ALA A 173 -18.78 11.88 33.78
CA ALA A 173 -19.89 12.25 34.64
C ALA A 173 -19.64 11.66 36.03
N GLY A 174 -19.02 12.45 36.91
CA GLY A 174 -18.69 12.05 38.27
C GLY A 174 -18.35 13.23 39.15
N TRP A 175 -19.33 14.13 39.35
CA TRP A 175 -19.31 15.07 40.48
C TRP A 175 -20.58 14.84 41.30
N GLY A 176 -20.36 14.53 42.57
CA GLY A 176 -21.41 14.23 43.54
C GLY A 176 -22.22 15.45 43.98
N GLY A 177 -23.38 15.12 44.52
CA GLY A 177 -24.17 15.90 45.45
C GLY A 177 -24.72 14.94 46.52
#